data_AF-A0A1H4KFI9-F1
#
_entry.id   AF-A0A1H4KFI9-F1
#
_cell.length_a   1.000
_cell.length_b   1.000
_cell.length_c   1.000
_cell.angle_alpha   90.00
_cell.angle_beta   90.00
_cell.angle_gamma   90.00
#
_symmetry.space_group_name_H-M   'P 1'
#
loop_
_entity.id
_entity.type
_entity.pdbx_description
1 polymer ?
#
loop_
_entity_poly.entity_id
_entity_poly.type
_entity_poly.pdbx_seq_one_letter_code
_entity_poly.pdbx_strand_id
1 'polypeptide(L)'
;MSETVHVSTSPGSRTRRGLRLVAAAAAAAALALGFTTPAHAAGNPLPSVDPSPSASSIAVLVNKQRPLNPAQYYPSDLVNFRGTGYSLRREAATALNSLFTAAGAAGKPLTVVSAFRSYQTQVSTYNYYVSQYGEAYASTISARPGYSEHQTGLAVDVGNTYNCGLSTCFGSTPEGQWVAANAWRFGFIVRYPNGYTGTTGYAYEPWHLRYVGVDVASDMRARSIPTLEQYFAGNPARSASVKSGGDLLAVDGSGNLRLYRGAASNLSAVGVVGSGWSGFRSGHLVDWTGDGVYDILAQTNDGRLLLYRGATGGGFSSGQEISRGWAGRTLVTGRLKTGQRPGILAYDSAGVLSYYANTSGGAPSAGQRIGTGWKGALLTLTDFNGDGRTDLLARMSTGTMRLYGGTGAASFTSAVTVGSGWQGFTALVADYGFAGPGSRGVMARKPDGGLVYYGFRSGQWLPARTVGQGWGSLNIFR
;
A
#
# COMPACT_ATOMS: atom_id res chain seq x y z
N MET A 1 -75.61 -52.63 39.89
CA MET A 1 -76.06 -51.23 40.03
C MET A 1 -74.85 -50.43 40.45
N SER A 2 -74.33 -49.66 39.50
CA SER A 2 -73.05 -48.96 39.50
C SER A 2 -73.04 -47.75 40.44
N GLU A 3 -71.88 -47.37 40.98
CA GLU A 3 -71.27 -46.09 40.61
C GLU A 3 -69.83 -45.90 41.12
N THR A 4 -69.19 -44.92 40.51
CA THR A 4 -67.78 -44.87 40.15
C THR A 4 -66.97 -43.91 41.04
N VAL A 5 -65.66 -44.14 41.02
CA VAL A 5 -64.55 -43.31 41.53
C VAL A 5 -64.67 -41.81 41.18
N HIS A 6 -64.38 -40.93 42.15
CA HIS A 6 -63.92 -39.56 41.87
C HIS A 6 -62.85 -39.10 42.88
N VAL A 7 -61.68 -38.74 42.34
CA VAL A 7 -60.66 -37.94 43.03
C VAL A 7 -60.17 -36.90 42.04
N SER A 8 -60.34 -35.62 42.35
CA SER A 8 -59.21 -34.74 42.67
C SER A 8 -59.65 -33.28 42.80
N THR A 9 -59.02 -32.65 43.78
CA THR A 9 -59.36 -31.44 44.52
C THR A 9 -58.79 -30.16 43.91
N SER A 10 -59.52 -29.06 44.11
CA SER A 10 -59.02 -27.68 44.23
C SER A 10 -59.38 -27.23 45.67
N PRO A 11 -58.59 -26.43 46.42
CA PRO A 11 -58.32 -25.01 46.10
C PRO A 11 -56.95 -24.48 46.61
N GLY A 12 -56.65 -23.20 46.37
CA GLY A 12 -55.76 -22.43 47.26
C GLY A 12 -54.85 -21.41 46.59
N SER A 13 -55.19 -20.14 46.77
CA SER A 13 -54.56 -18.97 46.16
C SER A 13 -53.36 -18.40 46.94
N ARG A 14 -52.52 -17.67 46.19
CA ARG A 14 -51.72 -16.45 46.54
C ARG A 14 -50.21 -16.60 46.87
N THR A 15 -49.47 -16.08 45.87
CA THR A 15 -48.44 -15.01 45.91
C THR A 15 -46.95 -15.32 46.07
N ARG A 16 -46.26 -14.95 44.98
CA ARG A 16 -45.02 -14.15 44.83
C ARG A 16 -43.65 -14.83 44.95
N ARG A 17 -43.06 -14.95 43.75
CA ARG A 17 -41.74 -14.48 43.30
C ARG A 17 -40.50 -14.92 44.09
N GLY A 18 -39.55 -15.50 43.34
CA GLY A 18 -38.15 -15.08 43.42
C GLY A 18 -37.12 -16.18 43.22
N LEU A 19 -36.55 -16.23 42.01
CA LEU A 19 -35.19 -16.67 41.66
C LEU A 19 -34.76 -18.10 42.07
N ARG A 20 -34.63 -18.98 41.06
CA ARG A 20 -33.69 -20.11 41.12
C ARG A 20 -32.74 -20.08 39.92
N LEU A 21 -31.46 -20.00 40.24
CA LEU A 21 -30.37 -20.51 39.40
C LEU A 21 -30.66 -21.98 39.07
N VAL A 22 -30.45 -22.37 37.80
CA VAL A 22 -30.02 -23.73 37.46
C VAL A 22 -29.01 -23.62 36.32
N ALA A 23 -27.81 -24.14 36.56
CA ALA A 23 -26.78 -24.35 35.58
C ALA A 23 -27.23 -25.34 34.51
N ALA A 24 -26.91 -25.08 33.24
CA ALA A 24 -26.97 -26.08 32.18
C ALA A 24 -25.79 -25.89 31.24
N ALA A 25 -25.00 -26.94 31.13
CA ALA A 25 -23.90 -27.11 30.20
C ALA A 25 -24.36 -26.89 28.76
N ALA A 26 -23.65 -26.04 28.02
CA ALA A 26 -23.77 -25.95 26.57
C ALA A 26 -22.59 -26.70 25.94
N ALA A 27 -22.92 -27.86 25.37
CA ALA A 27 -22.06 -28.70 24.58
C ALA A 27 -21.44 -27.92 23.41
N ALA A 28 -20.19 -28.28 23.11
CA ALA A 28 -19.44 -27.83 21.96
C ALA A 28 -20.17 -28.19 20.66
N ALA A 29 -20.74 -27.18 20.00
CA ALA A 29 -20.98 -27.19 18.57
C ALA A 29 -20.02 -26.16 17.95
N ALA A 30 -18.79 -26.59 17.71
CA ALA A 30 -17.88 -25.89 16.82
C ALA A 30 -18.48 -25.99 15.41
N LEU A 31 -19.33 -25.02 15.04
CA LEU A 31 -19.62 -24.75 13.65
C LEU A 31 -18.29 -24.26 13.06
N ALA A 32 -17.54 -25.20 12.47
CA ALA A 32 -16.45 -24.91 11.57
C ALA A 32 -17.05 -24.22 10.34
N LEU A 33 -17.38 -22.94 10.48
CA LEU A 33 -17.43 -22.03 9.35
C LEU A 33 -16.00 -21.98 8.84
N GLY A 34 -15.74 -22.80 7.82
CA GLY A 34 -14.55 -22.71 7.01
C GLY A 34 -14.48 -21.33 6.41
N PHE A 35 -13.90 -20.40 7.16
CA PHE A 35 -13.33 -19.19 6.59
C PHE A 35 -12.07 -19.64 5.87
N THR A 36 -12.23 -20.06 4.62
CA THR A 36 -11.14 -19.95 3.67
C THR A 36 -10.70 -18.50 3.71
N THR A 37 -9.53 -18.23 4.29
CA THR A 37 -8.84 -16.96 4.16
C THR A 37 -8.83 -16.64 2.67
N PRO A 38 -9.50 -15.58 2.21
CA PRO A 38 -9.44 -15.30 0.80
C PRO A 38 -7.99 -14.88 0.52
N ALA A 39 -7.30 -15.67 -0.29
CA ALA A 39 -6.00 -15.34 -0.83
C ALA A 39 -6.18 -14.07 -1.67
N HIS A 40 -6.00 -12.91 -1.05
CA HIS A 40 -6.05 -11.62 -1.72
C HIS A 40 -4.63 -11.20 -2.09
N ALA A 41 -4.41 -11.18 -3.39
CA ALA A 41 -3.16 -10.89 -4.07
C ALA A 41 -2.78 -9.40 -3.93
N ALA A 42 -1.67 -9.15 -3.22
CA ALA A 42 -0.97 -7.87 -3.12
C ALA A 42 -0.83 -7.19 -4.48
N GLY A 43 -1.00 -5.85 -4.55
CA GLY A 43 -0.93 -4.92 -5.71
C GLY A 43 0.29 -5.06 -6.64
N ASN A 44 0.32 -4.30 -7.75
CA ASN A 44 1.54 -4.07 -8.55
C ASN A 44 2.71 -3.72 -7.59
N PRO A 45 3.97 -4.06 -7.91
CA PRO A 45 4.98 -4.33 -6.90
C PRO A 45 5.20 -3.16 -5.93
N LEU A 46 5.48 -3.57 -4.69
CA LEU A 46 5.53 -2.78 -3.47
C LEU A 46 6.29 -1.45 -3.64
N PRO A 47 5.79 -0.31 -3.12
CA PRO A 47 6.68 0.67 -2.53
C PRO A 47 7.32 0.04 -1.28
N SER A 48 8.32 -0.82 -1.44
CA SER A 48 9.18 -1.25 -0.34
C SER A 48 10.14 -0.08 -0.07
N VAL A 49 9.68 0.89 0.70
CA VAL A 49 10.58 1.84 1.34
C VAL A 49 10.71 1.36 2.77
N ASP A 50 11.95 1.12 3.23
CA ASP A 50 12.21 1.05 4.66
C ASP A 50 11.49 2.23 5.32
N PRO A 51 10.77 2.02 6.44
CA PRO A 51 10.09 3.13 7.09
C PRO A 51 11.11 4.22 7.38
N SER A 52 10.73 5.48 7.17
CA SER A 52 11.67 6.58 7.30
C SER A 52 12.28 6.57 8.71
N PRO A 53 13.61 6.62 8.87
CA PRO A 53 14.23 6.66 10.19
C PRO A 53 14.05 8.00 10.89
N SER A 54 13.55 9.02 10.17
CA SER A 54 13.33 10.36 10.69
C SER A 54 12.02 10.42 11.47
N ALA A 55 12.09 10.85 12.73
CA ALA A 55 10.91 11.12 13.55
C ALA A 55 9.96 12.18 12.97
N SER A 56 10.45 13.08 12.10
CA SER A 56 9.63 14.11 11.44
C SER A 56 8.93 13.65 10.17
N SER A 57 9.20 12.44 9.71
CA SER A 57 8.57 11.91 8.50
C SER A 57 7.15 11.42 8.78
N ILE A 58 6.22 11.68 7.85
CA ILE A 58 4.88 11.06 7.89
C ILE A 58 4.96 9.54 7.78
N ALA A 59 6.00 9.04 7.11
CA ALA A 59 6.26 7.61 6.88
C ALA A 59 7.13 6.96 7.97
N VAL A 60 7.26 7.58 9.15
CA VAL A 60 7.97 6.96 10.28
C VAL A 60 7.17 5.76 10.82
N LEU A 61 7.83 4.61 11.01
CA LEU A 61 7.25 3.48 11.74
C LEU A 61 7.77 3.50 13.18
N VAL A 62 6.87 3.80 14.11
CA VAL A 62 7.12 3.75 15.55
C VAL A 62 6.27 2.63 16.12
N ASN A 63 6.89 1.71 16.85
CA ASN A 63 6.21 0.61 17.53
C ASN A 63 7.10 0.09 18.65
N LYS A 64 6.72 -1.02 19.32
CA LYS A 64 7.47 -1.59 20.46
C LYS A 64 8.93 -1.98 20.15
N GLN A 65 9.30 -2.13 18.89
CA GLN A 65 10.65 -2.47 18.45
C GLN A 65 11.42 -1.26 17.88
N ARG A 66 10.72 -0.22 17.43
CA ARG A 66 11.28 0.92 16.70
C ARG A 66 10.98 2.23 17.45
N PRO A 67 11.93 2.75 18.24
CA PRO A 67 11.77 4.05 18.87
C PRO A 67 11.88 5.19 17.84
N LEU A 68 11.36 6.35 18.22
CA LEU A 68 11.68 7.62 17.57
C LEU A 68 13.16 7.95 17.68
N ASN A 69 13.70 8.54 16.62
CA ASN A 69 15.03 9.13 16.60
C ASN A 69 14.96 10.58 16.10
N PRO A 70 15.28 11.58 16.94
CA PRO A 70 15.70 11.45 18.35
C PRO A 70 14.56 10.96 19.25
N ALA A 71 14.90 10.28 20.35
CA ALA A 71 13.90 9.70 21.27
C ALA A 71 12.94 10.75 21.85
N GLN A 72 13.43 11.97 22.09
CA GLN A 72 12.64 13.09 22.61
C GLN A 72 12.08 14.00 21.51
N TYR A 73 11.93 13.50 20.28
CA TYR A 73 11.39 14.28 19.17
C TYR A 73 10.09 15.00 19.54
N TYR A 74 10.02 16.28 19.17
CA TYR A 74 8.89 17.17 19.37
C TYR A 74 8.56 17.86 18.03
N PRO A 75 7.37 17.68 17.44
CA PRO A 75 7.03 18.29 16.16
C PRO A 75 6.93 19.82 16.26
N SER A 76 7.53 20.53 15.31
CA SER A 76 7.52 22.01 15.27
C SER A 76 6.25 22.61 14.65
N ASP A 77 5.40 21.77 14.03
CA ASP A 77 4.23 22.16 13.25
C ASP A 77 2.89 21.74 13.91
N LEU A 78 2.89 21.56 15.23
CA LEU A 78 1.67 21.25 15.98
C LEU A 78 0.66 22.41 15.93
N VAL A 79 -0.60 22.06 15.71
CA VAL A 79 -1.74 22.99 15.76
C VAL A 79 -2.83 22.42 16.63
N ASN A 80 -3.49 23.28 17.41
CA ASN A 80 -4.65 22.90 18.21
C ASN A 80 -5.82 22.58 17.29
N PHE A 81 -6.29 21.34 17.32
CA PHE A 81 -7.37 20.87 16.46
C PHE A 81 -8.70 21.47 16.93
N ARG A 82 -9.30 22.36 16.12
CA ARG A 82 -10.61 22.98 16.37
C ARG A 82 -10.78 23.61 17.77
N GLY A 83 -9.69 24.09 18.38
CA GLY A 83 -9.74 24.69 19.72
C GLY A 83 -9.99 23.68 20.86
N THR A 84 -9.93 22.37 20.58
CA THR A 84 -10.24 21.30 21.55
C THR A 84 -9.20 21.16 22.67
N GLY A 85 -8.02 21.75 22.52
CA GLY A 85 -6.89 21.51 23.42
C GLY A 85 -6.00 20.34 22.98
N TYR A 86 -6.47 19.50 22.05
CA TYR A 86 -5.68 18.43 21.46
C TYR A 86 -4.93 18.93 20.22
N SER A 87 -3.63 18.63 20.16
CA SER A 87 -2.78 19.05 19.05
C SER A 87 -2.40 17.89 18.14
N LEU A 88 -2.35 18.17 16.84
CA LEU A 88 -1.75 17.29 15.83
C LEU A 88 -0.80 18.12 14.97
N ARG A 89 0.09 17.46 14.22
CA ARG A 89 0.82 18.14 13.14
C ARG A 89 -0.16 18.74 12.13
N ARG A 90 0.17 19.91 11.58
CA ARG A 90 -0.73 20.69 10.71
C ARG A 90 -1.38 19.86 9.60
N GLU A 91 -0.61 19.05 8.88
CA GLU A 91 -1.12 18.22 7.79
C GLU A 91 -2.14 17.18 8.27
N ALA A 92 -1.83 16.47 9.37
CA ALA A 92 -2.74 15.51 9.99
C ALA A 92 -4.00 16.21 10.56
N ALA A 93 -3.87 17.40 11.14
CA ALA A 93 -5.01 18.19 11.62
C ALA A 93 -5.95 18.61 10.48
N THR A 94 -5.41 19.05 9.35
CA THR A 94 -6.20 19.39 8.15
C THR A 94 -6.93 18.15 7.61
N ALA A 95 -6.25 17.02 7.53
CA ALA A 95 -6.85 15.76 7.10
C ALA A 95 -7.96 15.29 8.08
N LEU A 96 -7.72 15.40 9.39
CA LEU A 96 -8.69 15.03 10.42
C LEU A 96 -9.94 15.90 10.34
N ASN A 97 -9.78 17.18 10.01
CA ASN A 97 -10.90 18.09 9.80
C ASN A 97 -11.78 17.63 8.63
N SER A 98 -11.17 17.21 7.51
CA SER A 98 -11.89 16.65 6.36
C SER A 98 -12.61 15.34 6.71
N LEU A 99 -11.96 14.45 7.47
CA LEU A 99 -12.57 13.22 7.96
C LEU A 99 -13.79 13.52 8.84
N PHE A 100 -13.68 14.44 9.80
CA PHE A 100 -14.76 14.80 10.71
C PHE A 100 -15.93 15.45 9.98
N THR A 101 -15.66 16.32 9.01
CA THR A 101 -16.69 16.93 8.16
C THR A 101 -17.45 15.87 7.34
N ALA A 102 -16.73 14.94 6.72
CA ALA A 102 -17.35 13.86 5.96
C ALA A 102 -18.14 12.87 6.84
N ALA A 103 -17.63 12.58 8.04
CA ALA A 103 -18.33 11.73 9.01
C ALA A 103 -19.62 12.41 9.49
N GLY A 104 -19.56 13.70 9.81
CA GLY A 104 -20.73 14.51 10.18
C GLY A 104 -21.79 14.55 9.07
N ALA A 105 -21.37 14.76 7.82
CA ALA A 105 -22.27 14.72 6.66
C ALA A 105 -22.94 13.35 6.45
N ALA A 106 -22.27 12.27 6.88
CA ALA A 106 -22.83 10.91 6.89
C ALA A 106 -23.67 10.58 8.14
N GLY A 107 -23.92 11.56 9.02
CA GLY A 107 -24.62 11.35 10.29
C GLY A 107 -23.84 10.51 11.30
N LYS A 108 -22.51 10.61 11.28
CA LYS A 108 -21.54 9.89 12.14
C LYS A 108 -20.60 10.88 12.84
N PRO A 109 -21.09 11.75 13.74
CA PRO A 109 -20.24 12.73 14.39
C PRO A 109 -19.17 12.05 15.26
N LEU A 110 -17.94 12.56 15.19
CA LEU A 110 -16.78 12.04 15.92
C LEU A 110 -16.28 13.07 16.94
N THR A 111 -15.65 12.58 18.00
CA THR A 111 -14.94 13.38 19.01
C THR A 111 -13.46 12.98 19.07
N VAL A 112 -12.61 13.90 19.53
CA VAL A 112 -11.20 13.58 19.84
C VAL A 112 -11.10 13.24 21.32
N VAL A 113 -10.42 12.15 21.65
CA VAL A 113 -10.18 11.71 23.04
C VAL A 113 -8.72 11.88 23.43
N SER A 114 -7.78 11.66 22.51
CA SER A 114 -6.36 11.90 22.72
C SER A 114 -5.66 12.20 21.39
N ALA A 115 -4.55 12.92 21.41
CA ALA A 115 -3.76 13.25 20.22
C ALA A 115 -2.27 13.34 20.58
N PHE A 116 -1.55 14.41 20.19
CA PHE A 116 -0.13 14.56 20.52
C PHE A 116 0.14 14.39 22.02
N ARG A 117 1.18 13.61 22.32
CA ARG A 117 1.69 13.40 23.68
C ARG A 117 3.21 13.51 23.67
N SER A 118 3.76 14.44 24.42
CA SER A 118 5.22 14.64 24.49
C SER A 118 5.94 13.41 25.08
N TYR A 119 7.24 13.30 24.82
CA TYR A 119 8.08 12.28 25.47
C TYR A 119 7.94 12.30 27.00
N GLN A 120 8.01 13.48 27.61
CA GLN A 120 7.92 13.64 29.07
C GLN A 120 6.55 13.23 29.61
N THR A 121 5.48 13.55 28.88
CA THR A 121 4.13 13.08 29.24
C THR A 121 4.05 11.55 29.14
N GLN A 122 4.65 10.95 28.10
CA GLN A 122 4.71 9.49 27.96
C GLN A 122 5.53 8.82 29.08
N VAL A 123 6.60 9.46 29.59
CA VAL A 123 7.33 9.01 30.80
C VAL A 123 6.38 8.91 31.99
N SER A 124 5.65 9.99 32.29
CA SER A 124 4.69 10.00 33.41
C SER A 124 3.58 8.96 33.22
N THR A 125 3.03 8.84 32.00
CA THR A 125 2.01 7.83 31.68
C THR A 125 2.53 6.41 31.89
N TYR A 126 3.72 6.10 31.37
CA TYR A 126 4.28 4.75 31.51
C TYR A 126 4.59 4.42 32.97
N ASN A 127 5.21 5.34 33.72
CA ASN A 127 5.53 5.14 35.14
C ASN A 127 4.27 4.95 35.99
N TYR A 128 3.18 5.64 35.66
CA TYR A 128 1.88 5.40 36.29
C TYR A 128 1.45 3.94 36.10
N TYR A 129 1.41 3.42 34.86
CA TYR A 129 1.02 2.02 34.61
C TYR A 129 1.97 1.00 35.27
N VAL A 130 3.27 1.28 35.29
CA VAL A 130 4.27 0.45 36.00
C VAL A 130 3.97 0.41 37.49
N SER A 131 3.62 1.55 38.12
CA SER A 131 3.26 1.59 39.54
C SER A 131 2.01 0.78 39.88
N GLN A 132 1.06 0.69 38.95
CA GLN A 132 -0.23 0.03 39.18
C GLN A 132 -0.18 -1.47 38.90
N TYR A 133 0.58 -1.89 37.88
CA TYR A 133 0.48 -3.24 37.34
C TYR A 133 1.83 -3.96 37.17
N GLY A 134 2.94 -3.29 37.51
CA GLY A 134 4.29 -3.78 37.25
C GLY A 134 4.72 -3.59 35.79
N GLU A 135 6.03 -3.58 35.56
CA GLU A 135 6.60 -3.24 34.25
C GLU A 135 6.19 -4.21 33.13
N ALA A 136 6.17 -5.51 33.43
CA ALA A 136 5.84 -6.54 32.45
C ALA A 136 4.44 -6.32 31.85
N TYR A 137 3.43 -6.06 32.69
CA TYR A 137 2.07 -5.79 32.23
C TYR A 137 1.94 -4.40 31.61
N ALA A 138 2.54 -3.37 32.22
CA ALA A 138 2.52 -2.00 31.67
C ALA A 138 3.06 -1.94 30.23
N SER A 139 4.14 -2.66 29.92
CA SER A 139 4.69 -2.80 28.56
C SER A 139 3.74 -3.47 27.55
N THR A 140 2.68 -4.14 27.99
CA THR A 140 1.68 -4.74 27.08
C THR A 140 0.63 -3.72 26.65
N ILE A 141 0.19 -2.84 27.55
CA ILE A 141 -0.94 -1.90 27.35
C ILE A 141 -0.52 -0.45 27.14
N SER A 142 0.74 -0.09 27.39
CA SER A 142 1.25 1.27 27.23
C SER A 142 2.61 1.27 26.53
N ALA A 143 2.77 2.22 25.61
CA ALA A 143 4.04 2.43 24.92
C ALA A 143 5.12 2.93 25.89
N ARG A 144 6.35 2.44 25.73
CA ARG A 144 7.51 3.04 26.41
C ARG A 144 7.77 4.47 25.89
N PRO A 145 8.37 5.37 26.68
CA PRO A 145 8.75 6.69 26.21
C PRO A 145 9.63 6.61 24.95
N GLY A 146 9.28 7.35 23.89
CA GLY A 146 9.93 7.26 22.58
C GLY A 146 9.37 6.18 21.64
N TYR A 147 8.48 5.30 22.10
CA TYR A 147 7.88 4.21 21.32
C TYR A 147 6.37 4.44 21.03
N SER A 148 5.85 5.62 21.38
CA SER A 148 4.44 5.99 21.22
C SER A 148 4.21 6.76 19.91
N GLU A 149 3.27 6.33 19.07
CA GLU A 149 2.90 7.08 17.87
C GLU A 149 2.29 8.45 18.20
N HIS A 150 1.68 8.64 19.37
CA HIS A 150 1.19 9.96 19.80
C HIS A 150 2.29 11.02 19.83
N GLN A 151 3.54 10.65 20.10
CA GLN A 151 4.66 11.59 20.11
C GLN A 151 5.00 12.13 18.72
N THR A 152 4.60 11.44 17.65
CA THR A 152 4.78 11.96 16.27
C THR A 152 3.85 13.15 15.96
N GLY A 153 2.77 13.32 16.71
CA GLY A 153 1.67 14.22 16.37
C GLY A 153 0.86 13.78 15.13
N LEU A 154 1.03 12.54 14.67
CA LEU A 154 0.31 11.92 13.55
C LEU A 154 -0.75 10.91 14.00
N ALA A 155 -0.80 10.58 15.30
CA ALA A 155 -1.80 9.68 15.87
C ALA A 155 -2.88 10.46 16.62
N VAL A 156 -4.11 9.96 16.54
CA VAL A 156 -5.28 10.50 17.23
C VAL A 156 -6.21 9.37 17.64
N ASP A 157 -6.68 9.43 18.88
CA ASP A 157 -7.74 8.58 19.37
C ASP A 157 -9.07 9.29 19.17
N VAL A 158 -9.97 8.67 18.41
CA VAL A 158 -11.32 9.20 18.16
C VAL A 158 -12.37 8.42 18.93
N GLY A 159 -13.46 9.10 19.27
CA GLY A 159 -14.62 8.49 19.92
C GLY A 159 -15.92 8.94 19.29
N ASN A 160 -17.01 8.56 19.96
CA ASN A 160 -18.33 9.09 19.70
C ASN A 160 -18.90 9.73 20.97
N THR A 161 -20.10 10.29 20.86
CA THR A 161 -20.82 10.92 21.97
C THR A 161 -21.41 9.93 22.99
N TYR A 162 -21.29 8.61 22.75
CA TYR A 162 -21.98 7.56 23.50
C TYR A 162 -21.05 6.72 24.40
N ASN A 163 -19.95 7.31 24.88
CA ASN A 163 -19.02 6.72 25.87
C ASN A 163 -18.27 5.43 25.48
N CYS A 164 -18.16 5.10 24.19
CA CYS A 164 -17.27 4.02 23.71
C CYS A 164 -15.86 4.49 23.33
N GLY A 165 -15.48 5.73 23.65
CA GLY A 165 -14.13 6.24 23.38
C GLY A 165 -13.05 5.42 24.11
N LEU A 166 -11.94 5.12 23.43
CA LEU A 166 -10.83 4.30 23.94
C LEU A 166 -11.22 2.87 24.36
N SER A 167 -12.29 2.32 23.79
CA SER A 167 -12.75 0.95 24.05
C SER A 167 -13.07 0.21 22.76
N THR A 168 -12.93 -1.12 22.79
CA THR A 168 -13.17 -1.99 21.62
C THR A 168 -14.60 -1.88 21.11
N CYS A 169 -15.56 -1.50 21.96
CA CYS A 169 -16.94 -1.28 21.56
C CYS A 169 -17.11 -0.17 20.51
N PHE A 170 -16.16 0.78 20.42
CA PHE A 170 -16.18 1.80 19.35
C PHE A 170 -16.24 1.17 17.96
N GLY A 171 -15.50 0.08 17.73
CA GLY A 171 -15.45 -0.60 16.43
C GLY A 171 -16.78 -1.20 15.98
N SER A 172 -17.72 -1.42 16.93
CA SER A 172 -19.06 -1.93 16.65
C SER A 172 -20.11 -0.82 16.51
N THR A 173 -19.78 0.44 16.82
CA THR A 173 -20.72 1.55 16.65
C THR A 173 -20.81 1.96 15.18
N PRO A 174 -21.90 2.63 14.77
CA PRO A 174 -22.01 3.16 13.41
C PRO A 174 -20.85 4.10 13.05
N GLU A 175 -20.35 4.89 14.01
CA GLU A 175 -19.22 5.79 13.79
C GLU A 175 -17.91 5.03 13.59
N GLY A 176 -17.59 4.05 14.45
CA GLY A 176 -16.35 3.28 14.31
C GLY A 176 -16.33 2.43 13.03
N GLN A 177 -17.47 1.85 12.64
CA GLN A 177 -17.60 1.15 11.36
C GLN A 177 -17.40 2.10 10.16
N TRP A 178 -17.96 3.31 10.23
CA TRP A 178 -17.76 4.31 9.19
C TRP A 178 -16.29 4.74 9.09
N VAL A 179 -15.63 4.96 10.22
CA VAL A 179 -14.20 5.27 10.30
C VAL A 179 -13.38 4.14 9.67
N ALA A 180 -13.58 2.88 10.06
CA ALA A 180 -12.87 1.74 9.49
C ALA A 180 -13.07 1.59 7.96
N ALA A 181 -14.24 2.00 7.46
CA ALA A 181 -14.55 1.97 6.03
C ALA A 181 -14.00 3.17 5.24
N ASN A 182 -13.82 4.34 5.86
CA ASN A 182 -13.60 5.61 5.13
C ASN A 182 -12.35 6.40 5.52
N ALA A 183 -11.73 6.15 6.68
CA ALA A 183 -10.60 6.95 7.18
C ALA A 183 -9.43 7.04 6.18
N TRP A 184 -9.21 5.97 5.41
CA TRP A 184 -8.15 5.88 4.41
C TRP A 184 -8.25 6.95 3.31
N ARG A 185 -9.48 7.38 2.97
CA ARG A 185 -9.74 8.43 1.96
C ARG A 185 -9.14 9.78 2.38
N PHE A 186 -8.90 9.95 3.67
CA PHE A 186 -8.34 11.16 4.28
C PHE A 186 -6.90 10.93 4.77
N GLY A 187 -6.28 9.79 4.45
CA GLY A 187 -4.90 9.50 4.84
C GLY A 187 -4.71 8.90 6.23
N PHE A 188 -5.80 8.43 6.87
CA PHE A 188 -5.75 7.74 8.16
C PHE A 188 -5.96 6.23 8.01
N ILE A 189 -5.25 5.46 8.81
CA ILE A 189 -5.49 4.02 8.99
C ILE A 189 -5.96 3.74 10.42
N VAL A 190 -6.79 2.71 10.60
CA VAL A 190 -6.99 2.09 11.92
C VAL A 190 -5.69 1.35 12.23
N ARG A 191 -4.89 1.87 13.16
CA ARG A 191 -3.49 1.49 13.29
C ARG A 191 -3.28 0.08 13.83
N TYR A 192 -4.17 -0.35 14.72
CA TYR A 192 -4.11 -1.63 15.41
C TYR A 192 -5.41 -2.42 15.15
N PRO A 193 -5.52 -3.10 13.98
CA PRO A 193 -6.70 -3.87 13.62
C PRO A 193 -6.80 -5.19 14.40
N ASN A 194 -8.02 -5.73 14.48
CA ASN A 194 -8.30 -7.00 15.15
C ASN A 194 -7.56 -8.17 14.47
N GLY A 195 -6.98 -9.07 15.25
CA GLY A 195 -6.24 -10.24 14.76
C GLY A 195 -4.75 -9.99 14.46
N TYR A 196 -4.22 -8.78 14.67
CA TYR A 196 -2.83 -8.43 14.31
C TYR A 196 -1.92 -8.05 15.48
N THR A 197 -2.31 -8.40 16.72
CA THR A 197 -1.49 -8.10 17.91
C THR A 197 -0.10 -8.71 17.87
N GLY A 198 0.06 -9.91 17.28
CA GLY A 198 1.38 -10.53 17.07
C GLY A 198 2.29 -9.75 16.11
N THR A 199 1.71 -8.91 15.25
CA THR A 199 2.45 -8.09 14.27
C THR A 199 2.74 -6.70 14.82
N THR A 200 1.72 -6.02 15.36
CA THR A 200 1.84 -4.62 15.81
C THR A 200 2.40 -4.50 17.22
N GLY A 201 2.23 -5.54 18.04
CA GLY A 201 2.51 -5.54 19.47
C GLY A 201 1.41 -4.91 20.32
N TYR A 202 0.30 -4.44 19.73
CA TYR A 202 -0.82 -3.81 20.43
C TYR A 202 -2.14 -4.58 20.25
N ALA A 203 -3.01 -4.50 21.25
CA ALA A 203 -4.35 -5.07 21.17
C ALA A 203 -5.19 -4.36 20.07
N TYR A 204 -6.38 -4.88 19.79
CA TYR A 204 -7.30 -4.21 18.85
C TYR A 204 -7.74 -2.85 19.40
N GLU A 205 -7.46 -1.78 18.65
CA GLU A 205 -7.81 -0.40 19.02
C GLU A 205 -8.55 0.29 17.85
N PRO A 206 -9.88 0.08 17.71
CA PRO A 206 -10.66 0.69 16.63
C PRO A 206 -10.69 2.22 16.64
N TRP A 207 -10.36 2.83 17.78
CA TRP A 207 -10.34 4.27 17.97
C TRP A 207 -9.02 4.93 17.54
N HIS A 208 -7.92 4.15 17.47
CA HIS A 208 -6.59 4.71 17.26
C HIS A 208 -6.30 4.86 15.77
N LEU A 209 -6.32 6.12 15.30
CA LEU A 209 -6.05 6.47 13.92
C LEU A 209 -4.64 7.02 13.76
N ARG A 210 -3.91 6.47 12.78
CA ARG A 210 -2.58 6.95 12.39
C ARG A 210 -2.64 7.62 11.03
N TYR A 211 -2.23 8.88 10.95
CA TYR A 211 -2.03 9.59 9.68
C TYR A 211 -0.76 9.10 8.99
N VAL A 212 -0.92 8.65 7.76
CA VAL A 212 0.16 8.15 6.88
C VAL A 212 0.16 8.85 5.51
N GLY A 213 -0.75 9.81 5.31
CA GLY A 213 -1.00 10.43 4.01
C GLY A 213 -1.98 9.63 3.15
N VAL A 214 -2.69 10.31 2.25
CA VAL A 214 -3.72 9.70 1.39
C VAL A 214 -3.14 8.60 0.50
N ASP A 215 -1.94 8.81 -0.03
CA ASP A 215 -1.29 7.86 -0.93
C ASP A 215 -1.04 6.51 -0.25
N VAL A 216 -0.42 6.52 0.94
CA VAL A 216 -0.14 5.29 1.71
C VAL A 216 -1.43 4.64 2.20
N ALA A 217 -2.37 5.41 2.75
CA ALA A 217 -3.60 4.84 3.29
C ALA A 217 -4.47 4.21 2.18
N SER A 218 -4.54 4.87 1.01
CA SER A 218 -5.26 4.34 -0.16
C SER A 218 -4.60 3.09 -0.71
N ASP A 219 -3.27 3.04 -0.75
CA ASP A 219 -2.53 1.88 -1.21
C ASP A 219 -2.65 0.69 -0.23
N MET A 220 -2.54 0.93 1.09
CA MET A 220 -2.83 -0.07 2.11
C MET A 220 -4.24 -0.65 1.94
N ARG A 221 -5.23 0.21 1.73
CA ARG A 221 -6.62 -0.21 1.49
C ARG A 221 -6.77 -1.02 0.21
N ALA A 222 -6.20 -0.54 -0.90
CA ALA A 222 -6.30 -1.17 -2.21
C ALA A 222 -5.63 -2.55 -2.23
N ARG A 223 -4.49 -2.70 -1.52
CA ARG A 223 -3.73 -3.94 -1.40
C ARG A 223 -4.16 -4.83 -0.23
N SER A 224 -5.18 -4.42 0.54
CA SER A 224 -5.63 -5.10 1.76
C SER A 224 -4.50 -5.37 2.75
N ILE A 225 -3.55 -4.45 2.86
CA ILE A 225 -2.44 -4.54 3.82
C ILE A 225 -2.94 -4.05 5.18
N PRO A 226 -3.01 -4.92 6.21
CA PRO A 226 -3.74 -4.59 7.42
C PRO A 226 -2.98 -3.70 8.39
N THR A 227 -1.65 -3.77 8.41
CA THR A 227 -0.83 -3.03 9.38
C THR A 227 0.24 -2.20 8.70
N LEU A 228 0.65 -1.10 9.36
CA LEU A 228 1.76 -0.28 8.90
C LEU A 228 3.07 -1.06 8.95
N GLU A 229 3.22 -1.99 9.91
CA GLU A 229 4.29 -2.98 9.93
C GLU A 229 4.29 -3.81 8.68
N GLN A 230 3.18 -4.39 8.24
CA GLN A 230 3.16 -5.20 7.01
C GLN A 230 3.34 -4.36 5.76
N TYR A 231 2.89 -3.11 5.77
CA TYR A 231 3.09 -2.17 4.67
C TYR A 231 4.57 -1.83 4.48
N PHE A 232 5.27 -1.49 5.57
CA PHE A 232 6.69 -1.18 5.56
C PHE A 232 7.60 -2.40 5.64
N ALA A 233 7.12 -3.49 6.23
CA ALA A 233 7.79 -4.77 6.12
C ALA A 233 7.78 -5.15 4.66
N GLY A 234 6.62 -5.06 3.99
CA GLY A 234 6.36 -5.23 2.56
C GLY A 234 6.82 -6.55 1.94
N ASN A 235 7.88 -7.14 2.43
CA ASN A 235 8.96 -7.61 1.62
C ASN A 235 9.73 -8.63 2.47
N PRO A 236 9.65 -9.95 2.19
CA PRO A 236 10.54 -10.92 2.80
C PRO A 236 12.03 -10.65 2.49
N ALA A 237 12.33 -9.65 1.65
CA ALA A 237 13.62 -9.38 1.08
C ALA A 237 14.21 -8.02 1.46
N ARG A 238 14.49 -7.78 2.75
CA ARG A 238 15.43 -6.69 3.15
C ARG A 238 16.75 -6.76 2.37
N SER A 239 17.11 -7.98 1.97
CA SER A 239 18.28 -8.33 1.18
C SER A 239 18.00 -8.51 -0.32
N ALA A 240 16.78 -8.30 -0.83
CA ALA A 240 16.54 -8.33 -2.29
C ALA A 240 17.45 -7.34 -3.01
N SER A 241 17.79 -7.68 -4.25
CA SER A 241 18.52 -6.78 -5.14
C SER A 241 17.76 -5.47 -5.34
N VAL A 242 16.51 -5.56 -5.81
CA VAL A 242 15.64 -4.41 -6.04
C VAL A 242 14.86 -4.15 -4.76
N LYS A 243 15.12 -3.00 -4.14
CA LYS A 243 14.52 -2.68 -2.84
C LYS A 243 13.23 -1.91 -2.95
N SER A 244 13.01 -1.17 -4.04
CA SER A 244 11.83 -0.33 -4.20
C SER A 244 11.50 -0.15 -5.68
N GLY A 245 10.28 0.29 -5.97
CA GLY A 245 9.91 0.78 -7.31
C GLY A 245 10.58 2.09 -7.71
N GLY A 246 11.44 2.65 -6.85
CA GLY A 246 12.35 3.75 -7.19
C GLY A 246 13.76 3.29 -7.59
N ASP A 247 14.05 1.99 -7.47
CA ASP A 247 15.29 1.41 -7.99
C ASP A 247 15.16 1.17 -9.49
N LEU A 248 16.27 1.33 -10.21
CA LEU A 248 16.32 1.15 -11.65
C LEU A 248 17.34 0.07 -12.02
N LEU A 249 16.95 -0.81 -12.94
CA LEU A 249 17.88 -1.73 -13.60
C LEU A 249 18.17 -1.24 -15.01
N ALA A 250 19.44 -1.34 -15.40
CA ALA A 250 19.84 -1.06 -16.78
C ALA A 250 20.98 -1.98 -17.21
N VAL A 251 20.99 -2.36 -18.48
CA VAL A 251 22.06 -3.18 -19.06
C VAL A 251 23.08 -2.29 -19.74
N ASP A 252 24.36 -2.48 -19.42
CA ASP A 252 25.45 -1.77 -20.07
C ASP A 252 25.89 -2.43 -21.40
N GLY A 253 26.77 -1.76 -22.14
CA GLY A 253 27.27 -2.25 -23.44
C GLY A 253 28.03 -3.58 -23.37
N SER A 254 28.46 -4.00 -22.18
CA SER A 254 29.13 -5.30 -21.95
C SER A 254 28.13 -6.40 -21.57
N GLY A 255 26.83 -6.10 -21.51
CA GLY A 255 25.81 -7.05 -21.12
C GLY A 255 25.71 -7.28 -19.61
N ASN A 256 26.25 -6.37 -18.78
CA ASN A 256 26.06 -6.42 -17.34
C ASN A 256 24.74 -5.75 -16.95
N LEU A 257 23.94 -6.42 -16.13
CA LEU A 257 22.78 -5.84 -15.47
C LEU A 257 23.25 -5.05 -14.26
N ARG A 258 23.05 -3.73 -14.30
CA ARG A 258 23.41 -2.81 -13.24
C ARG A 258 22.18 -2.36 -12.45
N LEU A 259 22.34 -2.29 -11.14
CA LEU A 259 21.35 -1.74 -10.22
C LEU A 259 21.72 -0.31 -9.83
N TYR A 260 20.72 0.55 -9.89
CA TYR A 260 20.78 1.93 -9.42
C TYR A 260 19.74 2.13 -8.33
N ARG A 261 20.18 2.61 -7.18
CA ARG A 261 19.31 2.90 -6.03
C ARG A 261 18.70 4.28 -6.19
N GLY A 262 17.37 4.33 -6.11
CA GLY A 262 16.63 5.58 -6.00
C GLY A 262 16.86 6.24 -4.65
N ALA A 263 17.25 7.50 -4.66
CA ALA A 263 17.19 8.40 -3.52
C ALA A 263 16.42 9.66 -3.94
N ALA A 264 15.75 10.32 -3.00
CA ALA A 264 14.85 11.45 -3.25
C ALA A 264 15.39 12.61 -4.08
N SER A 265 16.65 12.61 -4.52
CA SER A 265 17.23 13.58 -5.45
C SER A 265 18.08 12.95 -6.57
N ASN A 266 18.50 11.67 -6.49
CA ASN A 266 19.44 11.07 -7.43
C ASN A 266 19.29 9.56 -7.57
N LEU A 267 19.91 9.01 -8.62
CA LEU A 267 20.17 7.58 -8.75
C LEU A 267 21.65 7.30 -8.48
N SER A 268 21.93 6.40 -7.55
CA SER A 268 23.29 5.98 -7.21
C SER A 268 23.55 4.56 -7.71
N ALA A 269 24.67 4.33 -8.39
CA ALA A 269 25.05 2.99 -8.82
C ALA A 269 25.33 2.11 -7.60
N VAL A 270 24.62 0.98 -7.49
CA VAL A 270 24.87 -0.03 -6.45
C VAL A 270 25.93 -1.02 -6.91
N GLY A 271 25.86 -1.45 -8.17
CA GLY A 271 26.81 -2.39 -8.75
C GLY A 271 26.19 -3.29 -9.82
N VAL A 272 26.96 -4.29 -10.24
CA VAL A 272 26.51 -5.34 -11.17
C VAL A 272 25.76 -6.42 -10.38
N VAL A 273 24.53 -6.71 -10.80
CA VAL A 273 23.64 -7.71 -10.17
C VAL A 273 23.33 -8.89 -11.11
N GLY A 274 23.93 -8.91 -12.29
CA GLY A 274 23.87 -10.01 -13.24
C GLY A 274 24.71 -9.75 -14.48
N SER A 275 25.01 -10.80 -15.24
CA SER A 275 25.76 -10.75 -16.50
C SER A 275 25.04 -11.57 -17.58
N GLY A 276 25.47 -11.45 -18.84
CA GLY A 276 24.87 -12.18 -19.97
C GLY A 276 23.57 -11.57 -20.49
N TRP A 277 23.33 -10.29 -20.21
CA TRP A 277 22.13 -9.56 -20.63
C TRP A 277 22.28 -8.87 -22.01
N SER A 278 23.34 -9.18 -22.75
CA SER A 278 23.50 -8.74 -24.13
C SER A 278 22.40 -9.33 -25.02
N GLY A 279 21.87 -8.54 -25.95
CA GLY A 279 20.89 -9.02 -26.93
C GLY A 279 19.45 -9.14 -26.42
N PHE A 280 19.16 -8.66 -25.21
CA PHE A 280 17.79 -8.44 -24.76
C PHE A 280 17.20 -7.17 -25.37
N ARG A 281 15.95 -7.24 -25.82
CA ARG A 281 15.21 -6.13 -26.40
C ARG A 281 14.67 -5.20 -25.32
N SER A 282 14.10 -5.77 -24.27
CA SER A 282 13.62 -5.04 -23.10
C SER A 282 13.60 -5.93 -21.86
N GLY A 283 13.69 -5.34 -20.68
CA GLY A 283 13.38 -5.99 -19.42
C GLY A 283 12.36 -5.15 -18.67
N HIS A 284 11.57 -5.79 -17.81
CA HIS A 284 10.50 -5.14 -17.06
C HIS A 284 10.58 -5.53 -15.59
N LEU A 285 10.62 -4.54 -14.70
CA LEU A 285 10.68 -4.77 -13.26
C LEU A 285 9.27 -4.88 -12.71
N VAL A 286 8.88 -6.08 -12.29
CA VAL A 286 7.52 -6.36 -11.87
C VAL A 286 7.48 -7.54 -10.92
N ASP A 287 6.61 -7.51 -9.92
CA ASP A 287 6.29 -8.71 -9.12
C ASP A 287 5.35 -9.61 -9.95
N TRP A 288 5.94 -10.37 -10.86
CA TRP A 288 5.21 -11.24 -11.79
C TRP A 288 4.63 -12.45 -11.05
N THR A 289 5.37 -12.98 -10.10
CA THR A 289 4.97 -14.15 -9.32
C THR A 289 4.04 -13.83 -8.15
N GLY A 290 3.78 -12.56 -7.86
CA GLY A 290 2.91 -12.12 -6.77
C GLY A 290 3.44 -12.52 -5.39
N ASP A 291 4.74 -12.72 -5.25
CA ASP A 291 5.39 -13.15 -4.00
C ASP A 291 5.93 -11.97 -3.17
N GLY A 292 5.76 -10.75 -3.69
CA GLY A 292 6.22 -9.52 -3.05
C GLY A 292 7.69 -9.19 -3.34
N VAL A 293 8.38 -9.91 -4.21
CA VAL A 293 9.74 -9.56 -4.67
C VAL A 293 9.68 -9.13 -6.14
N TYR A 294 10.46 -8.11 -6.50
CA TYR A 294 10.57 -7.72 -7.90
C TYR A 294 11.25 -8.82 -8.72
N ASP A 295 10.55 -9.29 -9.74
CA ASP A 295 11.08 -10.15 -10.79
C ASP A 295 11.54 -9.30 -11.98
N ILE A 296 12.28 -9.94 -12.89
CA ILE A 296 12.55 -9.37 -14.21
C ILE A 296 11.83 -10.22 -15.25
N LEU A 297 10.94 -9.58 -15.99
CA LEU A 297 10.38 -10.14 -17.20
C LEU A 297 11.17 -9.61 -18.40
N ALA A 298 11.92 -10.48 -19.06
CA ALA A 298 12.90 -10.10 -20.08
C ALA A 298 12.48 -10.59 -21.46
N GLN A 299 12.39 -9.67 -22.41
CA GLN A 299 12.10 -9.92 -23.81
C GLN A 299 13.42 -10.00 -24.58
N THR A 300 13.67 -11.13 -25.23
CA THR A 300 14.81 -11.30 -26.13
C THR A 300 14.48 -10.80 -27.55
N ASN A 301 15.51 -10.51 -28.35
CA ASN A 301 15.29 -10.12 -29.75
C ASN A 301 14.69 -11.25 -30.61
N ASP A 302 14.96 -12.52 -30.27
CA ASP A 302 14.38 -13.70 -30.93
C ASP A 302 12.92 -13.98 -30.53
N GLY A 303 12.35 -13.18 -29.63
CA GLY A 303 10.94 -13.24 -29.27
C GLY A 303 10.58 -14.23 -28.17
N ARG A 304 11.56 -14.73 -27.41
CA ARG A 304 11.30 -15.38 -26.12
C ARG A 304 10.97 -14.35 -25.06
N LEU A 305 10.21 -14.81 -24.08
CA LEU A 305 9.91 -14.09 -22.84
C LEU A 305 10.41 -14.93 -21.68
N LEU A 306 11.40 -14.40 -20.97
CA LEU A 306 12.07 -15.06 -19.86
C LEU A 306 11.67 -14.40 -18.54
N LEU A 307 11.39 -15.22 -17.53
CA LEU A 307 11.15 -14.80 -16.16
C LEU A 307 12.38 -15.09 -15.31
N TYR A 308 12.92 -14.06 -14.68
CA TYR A 308 13.97 -14.16 -13.67
C TYR A 308 13.35 -13.80 -12.33
N ARG A 309 13.11 -14.81 -11.49
CA ARG A 309 12.46 -14.60 -10.19
C ARG A 309 13.40 -13.88 -9.24
N GLY A 310 12.90 -12.87 -8.54
CA GLY A 310 13.64 -12.20 -7.48
C GLY A 310 13.79 -13.12 -6.26
N ALA A 311 14.97 -13.12 -5.64
CA ALA A 311 15.20 -13.89 -4.41
C ALA A 311 15.17 -12.99 -3.17
N THR A 312 14.62 -13.51 -2.08
CA THR A 312 14.50 -12.76 -0.82
C THR A 312 15.85 -12.45 -0.17
N GLY A 313 16.84 -13.32 -0.40
CA GLY A 313 18.23 -13.13 0.01
C GLY A 313 19.07 -12.24 -0.91
N GLY A 314 18.50 -11.74 -2.01
CA GLY A 314 19.22 -11.02 -3.06
C GLY A 314 19.56 -11.91 -4.26
N GLY A 315 19.75 -11.28 -5.41
CA GLY A 315 19.94 -11.93 -6.70
C GLY A 315 18.63 -12.28 -7.41
N PHE A 316 18.78 -12.92 -8.57
CA PHE A 316 17.69 -13.40 -9.41
C PHE A 316 17.93 -14.86 -9.78
N SER A 317 16.86 -15.63 -10.01
CA SER A 317 16.95 -16.99 -10.55
C SER A 317 17.56 -17.00 -11.95
N SER A 318 17.93 -18.18 -12.45
CA SER A 318 18.14 -18.36 -13.89
C SER A 318 16.87 -18.02 -14.67
N GLY A 319 17.03 -17.47 -15.87
CA GLY A 319 15.90 -17.08 -16.72
C GLY A 319 15.11 -18.30 -17.19
N GLN A 320 13.87 -18.42 -16.71
CA GLN A 320 12.91 -19.43 -17.14
C GLN A 320 12.15 -18.90 -18.35
N GLU A 321 12.17 -19.60 -19.48
CA GLU A 321 11.27 -19.26 -20.58
C GLU A 321 9.82 -19.57 -20.22
N ILE A 322 8.96 -18.56 -20.28
CA ILE A 322 7.54 -18.69 -19.98
C ILE A 322 6.64 -18.48 -21.20
N SER A 323 7.18 -17.94 -22.30
CA SER A 323 6.43 -17.70 -23.54
C SER A 323 7.35 -17.42 -24.73
N ARG A 324 6.81 -17.53 -25.96
CA ARG A 324 7.46 -17.19 -27.24
C ARG A 324 6.51 -16.41 -28.16
N GLY A 325 7.04 -15.84 -29.24
CA GLY A 325 6.27 -15.07 -30.23
C GLY A 325 6.22 -13.56 -29.96
N TRP A 326 7.17 -13.07 -29.17
CA TRP A 326 7.26 -11.67 -28.74
C TRP A 326 8.17 -10.81 -29.62
N ALA A 327 8.76 -11.37 -30.69
CA ALA A 327 9.68 -10.65 -31.56
C ALA A 327 9.01 -9.40 -32.14
N GLY A 328 9.72 -8.27 -32.10
CA GLY A 328 9.23 -6.98 -32.64
C GLY A 328 8.10 -6.30 -31.86
N ARG A 329 7.49 -6.92 -30.84
CA ARG A 329 6.38 -6.33 -30.07
C ARG A 329 6.88 -5.34 -29.03
N THR A 330 6.32 -4.14 -28.93
CA THR A 330 6.57 -3.26 -27.79
C THR A 330 5.64 -3.68 -26.65
N LEU A 331 6.19 -3.88 -25.45
CA LEU A 331 5.41 -4.30 -24.29
C LEU A 331 5.76 -3.49 -23.04
N VAL A 332 4.84 -3.46 -22.09
CA VAL A 332 4.97 -2.94 -20.73
C VAL A 332 4.20 -3.86 -19.80
N THR A 333 4.67 -4.03 -18.57
CA THR A 333 4.00 -4.86 -17.56
C THR A 333 3.32 -4.00 -16.50
N GLY A 334 2.18 -4.47 -16.00
CA GLY A 334 1.50 -3.81 -14.90
C GLY A 334 0.14 -4.42 -14.59
N ARG A 335 -0.49 -3.94 -13.51
CA ARG A 335 -1.77 -4.48 -13.04
C ARG A 335 -2.96 -3.72 -13.60
N LEU A 336 -3.42 -4.12 -14.78
CA LEU A 336 -4.61 -3.52 -15.39
C LEU A 336 -5.95 -4.06 -14.85
N LYS A 337 -5.93 -5.21 -14.14
CA LYS A 337 -7.11 -5.81 -13.50
C LYS A 337 -7.01 -5.79 -11.98
N THR A 338 -8.01 -5.24 -11.31
CA THR A 338 -8.08 -5.23 -9.85
C THR A 338 -8.11 -6.66 -9.32
N GLY A 339 -7.30 -6.93 -8.29
CA GLY A 339 -7.23 -8.25 -7.66
C GLY A 339 -6.48 -9.35 -8.45
N GLN A 340 -5.92 -9.05 -9.63
CA GLN A 340 -5.09 -9.99 -10.39
C GLN A 340 -3.60 -9.63 -10.35
N ARG A 341 -2.73 -10.60 -10.66
CA ARG A 341 -1.29 -10.35 -10.82
C ARG A 341 -1.02 -9.42 -12.01
N PRO A 342 0.16 -8.78 -12.08
CA PRO A 342 0.52 -7.93 -13.20
C PRO A 342 0.48 -8.72 -14.52
N GLY A 343 -0.16 -8.15 -15.54
CA GLY A 343 -0.19 -8.71 -16.89
C GLY A 343 0.73 -7.93 -17.84
N ILE A 344 0.66 -8.29 -19.11
CA ILE A 344 1.41 -7.63 -20.18
C ILE A 344 0.43 -6.85 -21.05
N LEU A 345 0.78 -5.60 -21.31
CA LEU A 345 0.18 -4.83 -22.39
C LEU A 345 1.20 -4.72 -23.53
N ALA A 346 0.85 -5.17 -24.72
CA ALA A 346 1.78 -5.17 -25.85
C ALA A 346 1.11 -4.80 -27.17
N TYR A 347 1.84 -4.12 -28.04
CA TYR A 347 1.43 -3.92 -29.43
C TYR A 347 2.44 -4.50 -30.42
N ASP A 348 1.93 -4.98 -31.55
CA ASP A 348 2.73 -5.56 -32.64
C ASP A 348 3.18 -4.51 -33.68
N SER A 349 3.87 -4.94 -34.74
CA SER A 349 4.37 -4.03 -35.79
C SER A 349 3.25 -3.32 -36.57
N ALA A 350 2.03 -3.86 -36.57
CA ALA A 350 0.83 -3.23 -37.13
C ALA A 350 0.17 -2.24 -36.15
N GLY A 351 0.64 -2.18 -34.90
CA GLY A 351 0.11 -1.30 -33.86
C GLY A 351 -1.17 -1.83 -33.21
N VAL A 352 -1.46 -3.13 -33.32
CA VAL A 352 -2.58 -3.77 -32.62
C VAL A 352 -2.21 -3.99 -31.16
N LEU A 353 -2.94 -3.36 -30.25
CA LEU A 353 -2.73 -3.47 -28.80
C LEU A 353 -3.51 -4.64 -28.23
N SER A 354 -2.82 -5.49 -27.47
CA SER A 354 -3.41 -6.64 -26.80
C SER A 354 -2.98 -6.70 -25.33
N TYR A 355 -3.89 -7.17 -24.48
CA TYR A 355 -3.64 -7.48 -23.08
C TYR A 355 -3.48 -8.99 -22.89
N TYR A 356 -2.49 -9.38 -22.10
CA TYR A 356 -2.19 -10.75 -21.75
C TYR A 356 -2.23 -10.87 -20.23
N ALA A 357 -3.17 -11.66 -19.71
CA ALA A 357 -3.38 -11.82 -18.29
C ALA A 357 -2.32 -12.74 -17.67
N ASN A 358 -2.04 -12.53 -16.40
CA ASN A 358 -1.20 -13.41 -15.60
C ASN A 358 -2.06 -13.99 -14.47
N THR A 359 -2.48 -15.23 -14.64
CA THR A 359 -3.37 -15.91 -13.67
C THR A 359 -2.61 -16.81 -12.70
N SER A 360 -1.35 -17.15 -13.00
CA SER A 360 -0.60 -18.20 -12.30
C SER A 360 0.79 -17.79 -11.81
N GLY A 361 1.31 -16.63 -12.21
CA GLY A 361 2.73 -16.26 -12.03
C GLY A 361 3.70 -16.96 -12.97
N GLY A 362 3.18 -17.70 -13.96
CA GLY A 362 3.95 -18.38 -15.00
C GLY A 362 3.69 -17.76 -16.36
N ALA A 363 3.40 -18.60 -17.36
CA ALA A 363 3.09 -18.16 -18.71
C ALA A 363 1.89 -17.19 -18.74
N PRO A 364 1.94 -16.11 -19.55
CA PRO A 364 0.80 -15.25 -19.78
C PRO A 364 -0.31 -15.96 -20.57
N SER A 365 -1.54 -15.47 -20.46
CA SER A 365 -2.69 -15.96 -21.24
C SER A 365 -2.51 -15.69 -22.75
N ALA A 366 -3.43 -16.21 -23.56
CA ALA A 366 -3.61 -15.70 -24.91
C ALA A 366 -3.94 -14.19 -24.89
N GLY A 367 -3.49 -13.47 -25.92
CA GLY A 367 -3.68 -12.03 -26.02
C GLY A 367 -5.11 -11.65 -26.40
N GLN A 368 -5.73 -10.78 -25.59
CA GLN A 368 -7.00 -10.15 -25.90
C GLN A 368 -6.74 -8.81 -26.60
N ARG A 369 -7.19 -8.64 -27.84
CA ARG A 369 -7.11 -7.35 -28.55
C ARG A 369 -7.97 -6.31 -27.85
N ILE A 370 -7.38 -5.16 -27.55
CA ILE A 370 -8.07 -4.04 -26.87
C ILE A 370 -7.87 -2.69 -27.56
N GLY A 371 -7.13 -2.62 -28.67
CA GLY A 371 -6.99 -1.38 -29.44
C GLY A 371 -6.13 -1.52 -30.71
N THR A 372 -6.01 -0.42 -31.44
CA THR A 372 -5.16 -0.26 -32.63
C THR A 372 -4.55 1.14 -32.68
N GLY A 373 -3.58 1.38 -33.57
CA GLY A 373 -2.96 2.70 -33.76
C GLY A 373 -1.80 3.01 -32.83
N TRP A 374 -1.20 1.99 -32.21
CA TRP A 374 -0.15 2.15 -31.19
C TRP A 374 1.27 2.16 -31.74
N LYS A 375 1.43 2.04 -33.06
CA LYS A 375 2.73 1.97 -33.72
C LYS A 375 3.58 3.20 -33.37
N GLY A 376 4.76 2.96 -32.80
CA GLY A 376 5.72 4.01 -32.45
C GLY A 376 5.45 4.72 -31.12
N ALA A 377 4.43 4.29 -30.36
CA ALA A 377 4.20 4.81 -29.01
C ALA A 377 5.22 4.25 -28.01
N LEU A 378 5.69 5.08 -27.08
CA LEU A 378 6.33 4.62 -25.84
C LEU A 378 5.27 4.55 -24.76
N LEU A 379 5.21 3.43 -24.05
CA LEU A 379 4.18 3.13 -23.05
C LEU A 379 4.81 3.08 -21.65
N THR A 380 4.07 3.57 -20.66
CA THR A 380 4.31 3.26 -19.25
C THR A 380 2.97 3.10 -18.52
N LEU A 381 2.93 2.25 -17.50
CA LEU A 381 1.73 1.97 -16.72
C LEU A 381 1.89 2.53 -15.31
N THR A 382 0.98 3.41 -14.91
CA THR A 382 0.98 3.99 -13.56
C THR A 382 -0.37 4.59 -13.24
N ASP A 383 -0.71 4.72 -11.96
CA ASP A 383 -1.90 5.44 -11.49
C ASP A 383 -1.61 6.95 -11.49
N PHE A 384 -1.78 7.58 -12.65
CA PHE A 384 -1.45 8.98 -12.86
C PHE A 384 -2.54 9.90 -12.29
N ASN A 385 -3.81 9.49 -12.43
CA ASN A 385 -4.96 10.25 -11.96
C ASN A 385 -5.22 10.12 -10.44
N GLY A 386 -4.57 9.17 -9.77
CA GLY A 386 -4.67 8.97 -8.32
C GLY A 386 -5.97 8.30 -7.87
N ASP A 387 -6.67 7.59 -8.77
CA ASP A 387 -7.94 6.92 -8.46
C ASP A 387 -7.76 5.48 -7.91
N GLY A 388 -6.51 5.03 -7.78
CA GLY A 388 -6.15 3.71 -7.28
C GLY A 388 -6.13 2.62 -8.36
N ARG A 389 -6.36 2.97 -9.64
CA ARG A 389 -6.29 2.05 -10.77
C ARG A 389 -5.07 2.36 -11.62
N THR A 390 -4.53 1.35 -12.28
CA THR A 390 -3.38 1.55 -13.16
C THR A 390 -3.84 2.18 -14.48
N ASP A 391 -3.35 3.38 -14.76
CA ASP A 391 -3.55 4.07 -16.03
C ASP A 391 -2.44 3.71 -17.03
N LEU A 392 -2.69 4.05 -18.30
CA LEU A 392 -1.70 4.00 -19.37
C LEU A 392 -1.32 5.42 -19.79
N LEU A 393 -0.05 5.73 -19.62
CA LEU A 393 0.59 6.90 -20.22
C LEU A 393 1.28 6.49 -21.51
N ALA A 394 1.00 7.23 -22.57
CA ALA A 394 1.54 6.95 -23.90
C ALA A 394 2.14 8.22 -24.51
N ARG A 395 3.45 8.19 -24.74
CA ARG A 395 4.10 9.17 -25.62
C ARG A 395 3.89 8.74 -27.06
N MET A 396 3.05 9.49 -27.76
CA MET A 396 2.75 9.29 -29.18
C MET A 396 3.93 9.73 -30.05
N SER A 397 3.99 9.24 -31.30
CA SER A 397 5.02 9.61 -32.29
C SER A 397 5.18 11.12 -32.47
N THR A 398 4.08 11.86 -32.35
CA THR A 398 3.98 13.32 -32.44
C THR A 398 4.59 14.07 -31.25
N GLY A 399 5.00 13.39 -30.18
CA GLY A 399 5.49 14.01 -28.94
C GLY A 399 4.39 14.42 -27.97
N THR A 400 3.13 14.09 -28.23
CA THR A 400 2.02 14.25 -27.28
C THR A 400 2.08 13.14 -26.23
N MET A 401 1.94 13.49 -24.95
CA MET A 401 1.70 12.54 -23.87
C MET A 401 0.19 12.41 -23.65
N ARG A 402 -0.33 11.19 -23.83
CA ARG A 402 -1.75 10.86 -23.64
C ARG A 402 -1.93 9.99 -22.40
N LEU A 403 -2.94 10.32 -21.60
CA LEU A 403 -3.43 9.51 -20.49
C LEU A 403 -4.67 8.74 -20.94
N TYR A 404 -4.65 7.43 -20.73
CA TYR A 404 -5.80 6.54 -20.85
C TYR A 404 -6.10 6.02 -19.44
N GLY A 405 -7.18 6.50 -18.83
CA GLY A 405 -7.52 6.18 -17.43
C GLY A 405 -7.90 4.71 -17.27
N GLY A 406 -7.38 4.04 -16.25
CA GLY A 406 -7.63 2.63 -15.98
C GLY A 406 -9.03 2.36 -15.45
N THR A 407 -9.71 1.33 -15.96
CA THR A 407 -11.01 0.90 -15.40
C THR A 407 -10.87 -0.14 -14.29
N GLY A 408 -9.67 -0.73 -14.12
CA GLY A 408 -9.47 -1.90 -13.26
C GLY A 408 -9.97 -3.21 -13.87
N ALA A 409 -10.35 -3.21 -15.16
CA ALA A 409 -10.88 -4.37 -15.87
C ALA A 409 -10.11 -4.71 -17.16
N ALA A 410 -8.82 -4.33 -17.26
CA ALA A 410 -8.03 -4.37 -18.50
C ALA A 410 -8.66 -3.62 -19.68
N SER A 411 -9.30 -2.49 -19.38
CA SER A 411 -9.75 -1.52 -20.36
C SER A 411 -9.41 -0.11 -19.88
N PHE A 412 -9.55 0.85 -20.78
CA PHE A 412 -9.22 2.24 -20.52
C PHE A 412 -10.34 3.18 -20.92
N THR A 413 -10.39 4.35 -20.28
CA THR A 413 -11.24 5.46 -20.67
C THR A 413 -10.73 6.13 -21.95
N SER A 414 -11.55 7.03 -22.51
CA SER A 414 -11.13 7.89 -23.62
C SER A 414 -9.90 8.71 -23.23
N ALA A 415 -8.90 8.74 -24.13
CA ALA A 415 -7.65 9.39 -23.80
C ALA A 415 -7.73 10.92 -23.80
N VAL A 416 -7.08 11.51 -22.80
CA VAL A 416 -6.85 12.95 -22.67
C VAL A 416 -5.38 13.29 -22.86
N THR A 417 -5.10 14.49 -23.36
CA THR A 417 -3.72 14.99 -23.48
C THR A 417 -3.26 15.54 -22.14
N VAL A 418 -2.14 15.03 -21.63
CA VAL A 418 -1.54 15.46 -20.35
C VAL A 418 -0.15 16.07 -20.53
N GLY A 419 0.33 16.19 -21.76
CA GLY A 419 1.60 16.86 -22.05
C GLY A 419 1.92 16.93 -23.53
N SER A 420 2.87 17.80 -23.88
CA SER A 420 3.42 18.00 -25.22
C SER A 420 4.94 18.14 -25.14
N GLY A 421 5.64 18.08 -26.29
CA GLY A 421 7.10 18.22 -26.32
C GLY A 421 7.89 16.96 -25.96
N TRP A 422 7.24 15.80 -25.89
CA TRP A 422 7.88 14.54 -25.48
C TRP A 422 8.56 13.78 -26.63
N GLN A 423 8.68 14.39 -27.81
CA GLN A 423 9.13 13.68 -29.01
C GLN A 423 10.55 13.11 -28.89
N GLY A 424 11.43 13.74 -28.13
CA GLY A 424 12.81 13.28 -27.96
C GLY A 424 13.00 12.15 -26.94
N PHE A 425 12.03 11.87 -26.08
CA PHE A 425 12.23 10.87 -25.04
C PHE A 425 12.27 9.46 -25.63
N THR A 426 13.26 8.67 -25.21
CA THR A 426 13.55 7.34 -25.77
C THR A 426 13.23 6.19 -24.83
N ALA A 427 12.94 6.48 -23.55
CA ALA A 427 12.49 5.53 -22.56
C ALA A 427 11.56 6.22 -21.55
N LEU A 428 10.56 5.49 -21.07
CA LEU A 428 9.66 5.86 -19.97
C LEU A 428 9.63 4.68 -19.01
N VAL A 429 9.84 4.95 -17.72
CA VAL A 429 9.81 3.96 -16.64
C VAL A 429 8.90 4.50 -15.55
N ALA A 430 7.91 3.72 -15.13
CA ALA A 430 7.09 4.09 -13.99
C ALA A 430 7.92 3.99 -12.71
N ASP A 431 7.74 4.96 -11.83
CA ASP A 431 8.47 5.05 -10.59
C ASP A 431 7.51 5.08 -9.40
N TYR A 432 7.85 4.30 -8.38
CA TYR A 432 7.11 4.24 -7.12
C TYR A 432 8.06 4.44 -5.95
N GLY A 433 8.00 5.62 -5.34
CA GLY A 433 8.70 5.93 -4.11
C GLY A 433 10.03 6.66 -4.27
N PHE A 434 10.48 7.01 -5.48
CA PHE A 434 11.76 7.71 -5.67
C PHE A 434 11.85 9.01 -4.90
N ALA A 435 10.82 9.86 -4.95
CA ALA A 435 10.77 11.13 -4.21
C ALA A 435 10.37 10.97 -2.73
N GLY A 436 10.34 9.73 -2.23
CA GLY A 436 9.93 9.38 -0.87
C GLY A 436 8.69 8.48 -0.84
N PRO A 437 8.33 7.95 0.33
CA PRO A 437 7.20 7.02 0.48
C PRO A 437 5.89 7.56 -0.10
N GLY A 438 5.17 6.73 -0.85
CA GLY A 438 3.90 7.08 -1.50
C GLY A 438 4.03 7.97 -2.74
N SER A 439 5.23 8.52 -3.02
CA SER A 439 5.45 9.29 -4.26
C SER A 439 5.32 8.41 -5.49
N ARG A 440 4.84 9.01 -6.58
CA ARG A 440 4.77 8.38 -7.89
C ARG A 440 5.39 9.29 -8.94
N GLY A 441 5.99 8.69 -9.95
CA GLY A 441 6.60 9.43 -11.04
C GLY A 441 6.83 8.62 -12.30
N VAL A 442 7.38 9.29 -13.30
CA VAL A 442 7.92 8.69 -14.52
C VAL A 442 9.36 9.14 -14.66
N MET A 443 10.29 8.21 -14.78
CA MET A 443 11.64 8.51 -15.25
C MET A 443 11.66 8.46 -16.78
N ALA A 444 12.14 9.52 -17.39
CA ALA A 444 12.18 9.69 -18.83
C ALA A 444 13.59 9.99 -19.31
N ARG A 445 14.08 9.23 -20.29
CA ARG A 445 15.42 9.43 -20.87
C ARG A 445 15.36 10.38 -22.06
N LYS A 446 16.03 11.52 -21.95
CA LYS A 446 16.23 12.49 -23.02
C LYS A 446 17.12 11.95 -24.15
N PRO A 447 17.09 12.54 -25.36
CA PRO A 447 17.98 12.15 -26.46
C PRO A 447 19.47 12.23 -26.12
N ASP A 448 19.86 13.21 -25.30
CA ASP A 448 21.23 13.46 -24.86
C ASP A 448 21.72 12.46 -23.79
N GLY A 449 20.89 11.49 -23.40
CA GLY A 449 21.19 10.52 -22.36
C GLY A 449 21.01 11.05 -20.93
N GLY A 450 20.48 12.26 -20.75
CA GLY A 450 20.04 12.74 -19.44
C GLY A 450 18.76 12.03 -18.98
N LEU A 451 18.69 11.65 -17.71
CA LEU A 451 17.53 11.03 -17.11
C LEU A 451 16.79 12.05 -16.25
N VAL A 452 15.49 12.22 -16.50
CA VAL A 452 14.64 13.22 -15.86
C VAL A 452 13.52 12.51 -15.11
N TYR A 453 13.30 12.90 -13.86
CA TYR A 453 12.17 12.45 -13.06
C TYR A 453 11.02 13.45 -13.19
N TYR A 454 9.85 12.94 -13.56
CA TYR A 454 8.58 13.65 -13.60
C TYR A 454 7.67 13.08 -12.52
N GLY A 455 7.61 13.75 -11.36
CA GLY A 455 6.61 13.41 -10.35
C GLY A 455 5.21 13.80 -10.82
N PHE A 456 4.18 13.18 -10.26
CA PHE A 456 2.80 13.61 -10.49
C PHE A 456 1.94 13.37 -9.25
N ARG A 457 0.79 14.05 -9.21
CA ARG A 457 -0.24 13.85 -8.20
C ARG A 457 -1.60 14.16 -8.81
N SER A 458 -2.55 13.25 -8.65
CA SER A 458 -3.97 13.45 -9.00
C SER A 458 -4.18 14.01 -10.43
N GLY A 459 -3.48 13.44 -11.40
CA GLY A 459 -3.60 13.82 -12.82
C GLY A 459 -2.76 15.02 -13.24
N GLN A 460 -1.89 15.55 -12.37
CA GLN A 460 -1.05 16.71 -12.67
C GLN A 460 0.44 16.40 -12.50
N TRP A 461 1.24 16.84 -13.47
CA TRP A 461 2.70 16.79 -13.38
C TRP A 461 3.20 17.77 -12.32
N LEU A 462 4.16 17.31 -11.52
CA LEU A 462 4.99 18.14 -10.65
C LEU A 462 6.20 18.67 -11.43
N PRO A 463 6.92 19.68 -10.90
CA PRO A 463 8.16 20.16 -11.51
C PRO A 463 9.15 19.02 -11.78
N ALA A 464 9.58 18.91 -13.03
CA ALA A 464 10.53 17.90 -13.45
C ALA A 464 11.95 18.27 -13.00
N ARG A 465 12.79 17.26 -12.78
CA ARG A 465 14.20 17.46 -12.42
C ARG A 465 15.09 16.40 -13.04
N THR A 466 16.30 16.78 -13.40
CA THR A 466 17.32 15.83 -13.85
C THR A 466 17.83 15.03 -12.66
N VAL A 467 17.86 13.70 -12.79
CA VAL A 467 18.26 12.76 -11.72
C VAL A 467 19.47 11.89 -12.11
N GLY A 468 19.94 12.00 -13.35
CA GLY A 468 21.13 11.32 -13.81
C GLY A 468 21.59 11.77 -15.19
N GLN A 469 22.83 11.42 -15.53
CA GLN A 469 23.47 11.65 -16.83
C GLN A 469 24.13 10.36 -17.34
N GLY A 470 24.43 10.30 -18.64
CA GLY A 470 25.14 9.15 -19.23
C GLY A 470 24.28 7.90 -19.46
N TRP A 471 22.96 8.03 -19.49
CA TRP A 471 22.03 6.91 -19.68
C TRP A 471 21.80 6.54 -21.14
N GLY A 472 22.42 7.26 -22.09
CA GLY A 472 22.21 7.08 -23.53
C GLY A 472 22.61 5.71 -24.04
N SER A 473 23.70 5.14 -23.51
CA SER A 473 24.23 3.83 -23.91
C SER A 473 23.59 2.65 -23.16
N LEU A 474 22.81 2.92 -22.11
CA LEU A 474 22.22 1.90 -21.26
C LEU A 474 20.88 1.43 -21.81
N ASN A 475 20.62 0.12 -21.80
CA ASN A 475 19.27 -0.39 -22.01
C ASN A 475 18.50 -0.37 -20.68
N ILE A 476 17.67 0.64 -20.47
CA ILE A 476 16.90 0.82 -19.24
C ILE A 476 15.74 -0.18 -19.21
N PHE A 477 15.67 -0.99 -18.15
CA PHE A 477 14.54 -1.87 -17.90
C PHE A 477 13.37 -1.06 -17.30
N ARG A 478 12.15 -1.39 -17.73
CA ARG A 478 10.96 -0.53 -17.61
C ARG A 478 9.92 -0.98 -16.60
#